data_AF-V9HPY2-F1
#
_entry.id   AF-V9HPY2-F1
#
_cell.length_a   1.000
_cell.length_b   1.000
_cell.length_c   1.000
_cell.angle_alpha   90.00
_cell.angle_beta   90.00
_cell.angle_gamma   90.00
#
_symmetry.space_group_name_H-M   'P 1'
#
loop_
_entity.id
_entity.type
_entity.pdbx_description
1 polymer ?
#
loop_
_entity_poly.entity_id
_entity_poly.type
_entity_poly.pdbx_seq_one_letter_code
_entity_poly.pdbx_strand_id
1 'polypeptide(L)'
;MSRVEKAVQFMIKTAIDNKAGYDQEYRWGEKGDYDCSSLTITAFEKAGFPVKSKYGATYTGNMKSAFISCGFKDVRNIVNLSTGAGLVRGDVLLNEVHHVAVYIGNGLIVQASINELGRATGGRPGDQTGYEINISQYKNYHRGGWDCVLRYKEKIDTDVLDKKGEVKTMSEKEKEYAVQAINKLAELKLLNSPDVHIKNIDKSNWALWVMMAKLAERR
;
A
#
# COMPACT_ATOMS: atom_id res chain seq x y z
N MET A 1 7.92 -9.92 -9.39
CA MET A 1 7.15 -8.89 -8.65
C MET A 1 8.11 -7.76 -8.29
N SER A 2 7.77 -6.52 -8.67
CA SER A 2 8.61 -5.35 -8.43
C SER A 2 8.80 -5.07 -6.93
N ARG A 3 9.82 -4.29 -6.55
CA ARG A 3 10.09 -3.96 -5.15
C ARG A 3 8.95 -3.13 -4.57
N VAL A 4 8.48 -2.13 -5.31
CA VAL A 4 7.30 -1.33 -4.92
C VAL A 4 6.09 -2.22 -4.68
N GLU A 5 5.82 -3.19 -5.55
CA GLU A 5 4.67 -4.08 -5.36
C GLU A 5 4.83 -4.98 -4.13
N LYS A 6 6.05 -5.47 -3.82
CA LYS A 6 6.32 -6.20 -2.57
C LYS A 6 6.00 -5.35 -1.34
N ALA A 7 6.38 -4.06 -1.34
CA ALA A 7 6.10 -3.14 -0.23
C ALA A 7 4.59 -2.92 -0.07
N VAL A 8 3.90 -2.62 -1.17
CA VAL A 8 2.44 -2.40 -1.16
C VAL A 8 1.71 -3.65 -0.67
N GLN A 9 2.08 -4.85 -1.16
CA GLN A 9 1.50 -6.11 -0.70
C GLN A 9 1.76 -6.40 0.77
N PHE A 10 2.94 -6.02 1.29
CA PHE A 10 3.20 -6.14 2.72
C PHE A 10 2.22 -5.29 3.53
N MET A 11 2.12 -3.98 3.24
CA MET A 11 1.22 -3.08 3.98
C MET A 11 -0.24 -3.52 3.90
N ILE A 12 -0.65 -3.91 2.70
CA ILE A 12 -1.98 -4.44 2.45
C ILE A 12 -2.23 -5.70 3.29
N LYS A 13 -1.30 -6.67 3.30
CA LYS A 13 -1.42 -7.89 4.10
C LYS A 13 -1.48 -7.59 5.60
N THR A 14 -0.74 -6.58 6.05
CA THR A 14 -0.79 -6.12 7.44
C THR A 14 -2.16 -5.52 7.76
N ALA A 15 -2.74 -4.72 6.85
CA ALA A 15 -4.06 -4.11 7.04
C ALA A 15 -5.24 -5.10 7.05
N ILE A 16 -5.05 -6.31 6.49
CA ILE A 16 -6.10 -7.35 6.44
C ILE A 16 -5.91 -8.45 7.50
N ASP A 17 -4.80 -8.39 8.25
CA ASP A 17 -4.47 -9.33 9.32
C ASP A 17 -4.60 -8.60 10.65
N ASN A 18 -5.64 -8.92 11.42
CA ASN A 18 -5.94 -8.27 12.71
C ASN A 18 -4.86 -8.51 13.78
N LYS A 19 -3.77 -9.19 13.45
CA LYS A 19 -2.60 -9.39 14.32
C LYS A 19 -1.73 -8.16 14.49
N ALA A 20 -1.88 -7.14 13.64
CA ALA A 20 -1.05 -5.95 13.66
C ALA A 20 -1.88 -4.68 13.89
N GLY A 21 -1.66 -4.02 15.04
CA GLY A 21 -2.37 -2.81 15.44
C GLY A 21 -1.58 -1.52 15.22
N TYR A 22 -2.04 -0.45 15.86
CA TYR A 22 -1.36 0.84 15.90
C TYR A 22 -0.89 1.17 17.31
N ASP A 23 0.42 1.39 17.50
CA ASP A 23 0.97 2.02 18.69
C ASP A 23 2.37 2.59 18.41
N GLN A 24 2.74 3.70 19.06
CA GLN A 24 4.06 4.32 18.90
C GLN A 24 5.14 3.79 19.88
N GLU A 25 4.78 3.04 20.93
CA GLU A 25 5.70 2.47 21.92
C GLU A 25 6.46 1.25 21.35
N TYR A 26 5.76 0.34 20.65
CA TYR A 26 6.34 -0.86 20.01
C TYR A 26 6.09 -0.86 18.50
N ARG A 27 6.46 0.26 17.87
CA ARG A 27 6.08 0.63 16.50
C ARG A 27 6.79 -0.11 15.38
N TRP A 28 7.79 -0.95 15.61
CA TRP A 28 8.51 -1.67 14.54
C TRP A 28 7.99 -3.09 14.34
N GLY A 29 6.78 -3.39 14.81
CA GLY A 29 6.20 -4.72 14.78
C GLY A 29 6.76 -5.65 15.84
N GLU A 30 7.45 -5.15 16.87
CA GLU A 30 8.02 -5.96 17.96
C GLU A 30 6.93 -6.75 18.69
N LYS A 31 5.73 -6.18 18.80
CA LYS A 31 4.54 -6.81 19.38
C LYS A 31 3.37 -6.92 18.41
N GLY A 32 3.62 -6.69 17.12
CA GLY A 32 2.59 -6.64 16.08
C GLY A 32 2.24 -5.22 15.64
N ASP A 33 2.51 -4.20 16.44
CA ASP A 33 2.04 -2.84 16.17
C ASP A 33 2.96 -2.04 15.25
N TYR A 34 2.35 -1.13 14.50
CA TYR A 34 3.05 -0.16 13.69
C TYR A 34 2.40 1.21 13.82
N ASP A 35 3.18 2.28 13.74
CA ASP A 35 2.63 3.60 13.45
C ASP A 35 2.65 3.87 11.94
N CYS A 36 2.10 5.02 11.53
CA CYS A 36 2.01 5.39 10.12
C CYS A 36 3.35 5.24 9.39
N SER A 37 4.41 5.82 9.97
CA SER A 37 5.74 5.85 9.39
C SER A 37 6.46 4.52 9.47
N SER A 38 6.39 3.82 10.59
CA SER A 38 7.13 2.58 10.79
C SER A 38 6.51 1.43 9.98
N LEU A 39 5.20 1.42 9.74
CA LEU A 39 4.56 0.49 8.80
C LEU A 39 5.13 0.69 7.40
N THR A 40 5.11 1.93 6.89
CA THR A 40 5.61 2.24 5.55
C THR A 40 7.12 1.98 5.45
N ILE A 41 7.91 2.43 6.41
CA ILE A 41 9.36 2.20 6.45
C ILE A 41 9.66 0.69 6.45
N THR A 42 8.99 -0.10 7.29
CA THR A 42 9.18 -1.55 7.36
C THR A 42 8.80 -2.22 6.04
N ALA A 43 7.71 -1.80 5.40
CA ALA A 43 7.26 -2.35 4.14
C ALA A 43 8.30 -2.14 3.02
N PHE A 44 8.82 -0.92 2.89
CA PHE A 44 9.81 -0.60 1.87
C PHE A 44 11.19 -1.20 2.19
N GLU A 45 11.58 -1.27 3.47
CA GLU A 45 12.79 -1.99 3.91
C GLU A 45 12.75 -3.47 3.53
N LYS A 46 11.65 -4.17 3.87
CA LYS A 46 11.44 -5.59 3.51
C LYS A 46 11.35 -5.83 2.00
N ALA A 47 10.91 -4.83 1.25
CA ALA A 47 10.92 -4.85 -0.21
C ALA A 47 12.31 -4.60 -0.82
N GLY A 48 13.33 -4.38 0.01
CA GLY A 48 14.72 -4.21 -0.39
C GLY A 48 15.11 -2.75 -0.66
N PHE A 49 14.27 -1.76 -0.32
CA PHE A 49 14.69 -0.35 -0.27
C PHE A 49 15.33 -0.09 1.09
N PRO A 50 16.64 0.16 1.19
CA PRO A 50 17.30 0.30 2.48
C PRO A 50 17.06 1.68 3.12
N VAL A 51 15.80 2.12 3.14
CA VAL A 51 15.34 3.42 3.65
C VAL A 51 15.64 3.56 5.14
N LYS A 52 15.58 2.47 5.90
CA LYS A 52 15.92 2.44 7.33
C LYS A 52 17.38 2.06 7.55
N SER A 53 17.77 0.88 7.09
CA SER A 53 19.08 0.28 7.44
C SER A 53 20.27 1.09 6.93
N LYS A 54 20.13 1.75 5.76
CA LYS A 54 21.19 2.55 5.15
C LYS A 54 20.93 4.06 5.24
N TYR A 55 19.68 4.48 5.05
CA TYR A 55 19.35 5.92 4.95
C TYR A 55 18.60 6.49 6.16
N GLY A 56 18.40 5.71 7.22
CA GLY A 56 18.04 6.22 8.55
C GLY A 56 16.61 6.73 8.72
N ALA A 57 15.66 6.34 7.86
CA ALA A 57 14.25 6.67 8.05
C ALA A 57 13.73 6.09 9.38
N THR A 58 13.14 6.94 10.22
CA THR A 58 12.59 6.53 11.53
C THR A 58 11.22 7.12 11.83
N TYR A 59 10.86 8.26 11.24
CA TYR A 59 9.56 8.94 11.41
C TYR A 59 9.28 9.85 10.20
N THR A 60 8.06 10.41 10.09
CA THR A 60 7.63 11.18 8.90
C THR A 60 8.60 12.30 8.49
N GLY A 61 9.22 12.99 9.45
CA GLY A 61 10.09 14.15 9.19
C GLY A 61 11.43 13.83 8.54
N ASN A 62 11.85 12.56 8.51
CA ASN A 62 13.07 12.16 7.81
C ASN A 62 12.84 11.14 6.67
N MET A 63 11.60 10.70 6.46
CA MET A 63 11.26 9.75 5.40
C MET A 63 11.58 10.27 4.01
N LYS A 64 11.27 11.54 3.70
CA LYS A 64 11.51 12.09 2.37
C LYS A 64 12.97 11.96 1.94
N SER A 65 13.90 12.41 2.76
CA SER A 65 15.33 12.35 2.47
C SER A 65 15.81 10.91 2.22
N ALA A 66 15.36 9.96 3.05
CA ALA A 66 15.72 8.55 2.91
C ALA A 66 15.16 7.91 1.64
N PHE A 67 13.89 8.17 1.31
CA PHE A 67 13.25 7.65 0.10
C PHE A 67 13.87 8.24 -1.17
N ILE A 68 14.18 9.54 -1.19
CA ILE A 68 14.90 10.16 -2.32
C ILE A 68 16.30 9.51 -2.49
N SER A 69 16.99 9.22 -1.38
CA SER A 69 18.28 8.51 -1.40
C SER A 69 18.17 7.05 -1.90
N CYS A 70 16.97 6.47 -1.82
CA CYS A 70 16.60 5.19 -2.43
C CYS A 70 16.19 5.30 -3.91
N GLY A 71 16.21 6.50 -4.51
CA GLY A 71 15.89 6.72 -5.92
C GLY A 71 14.42 7.08 -6.19
N PHE A 72 13.63 7.38 -5.15
CA PHE A 72 12.30 7.96 -5.34
C PHE A 72 12.42 9.40 -5.84
N LYS A 73 11.35 9.90 -6.43
CA LYS A 73 11.21 11.30 -6.83
C LYS A 73 9.93 11.88 -6.25
N ASP A 74 9.99 13.14 -5.84
CA ASP A 74 8.78 13.88 -5.50
C ASP A 74 8.06 14.28 -6.79
N VAL A 75 6.84 13.75 -6.95
CA VAL A 75 5.96 13.97 -8.11
C VAL A 75 4.70 14.74 -7.73
N ARG A 76 4.68 15.38 -6.55
CA ARG A 76 3.52 16.15 -6.08
C ARG A 76 3.00 17.16 -7.09
N ASN A 77 3.90 17.79 -7.85
CA ASN A 77 3.56 18.81 -8.85
C ASN A 77 2.76 18.28 -10.07
N ILE A 78 2.75 16.98 -10.31
CA ILE A 78 1.99 16.34 -11.41
C ILE A 78 0.81 15.52 -10.91
N VAL A 79 0.46 15.66 -9.62
CA VAL A 79 -0.66 14.98 -8.99
C VAL A 79 -1.67 16.02 -8.52
N ASN A 80 -2.94 15.82 -8.86
CA ASN A 80 -4.02 16.60 -8.27
C ASN A 80 -4.33 16.05 -6.86
N LEU A 81 -3.87 16.75 -5.81
CA LEU A 81 -4.07 16.30 -4.43
C LEU A 81 -5.52 16.40 -3.95
N SER A 82 -6.37 17.19 -4.60
CA SER A 82 -7.78 17.28 -4.21
C SER A 82 -8.56 16.05 -4.65
N THR A 83 -8.21 15.46 -5.80
CA THR A 83 -8.94 14.32 -6.39
C THR A 83 -8.15 13.01 -6.39
N GLY A 84 -6.84 13.07 -6.18
CA GLY A 84 -5.93 11.94 -6.35
C GLY A 84 -5.60 11.63 -7.81
N ALA A 85 -6.07 12.44 -8.76
CA ALA A 85 -5.78 12.22 -10.18
C ALA A 85 -4.26 12.34 -10.42
N GLY A 86 -3.72 11.38 -11.18
CA GLY A 86 -2.28 11.27 -11.43
C GLY A 86 -1.53 10.41 -10.40
N LEU A 87 -2.17 9.95 -9.32
CA LEU A 87 -1.58 8.96 -8.41
C LEU A 87 -1.43 7.59 -9.08
N VAL A 88 -0.32 6.92 -8.76
CA VAL A 88 0.04 5.60 -9.28
C VAL A 88 0.31 4.69 -8.11
N ARG A 89 -0.14 3.43 -8.22
CA ARG A 89 0.04 2.42 -7.17
C ARG A 89 1.51 2.35 -6.73
N GLY A 90 1.73 2.44 -5.42
CA GLY A 90 3.05 2.50 -4.81
C GLY A 90 3.55 3.91 -4.50
N ASP A 91 2.82 4.96 -4.88
CA ASP A 91 3.12 6.31 -4.42
C ASP A 91 3.02 6.41 -2.91
N VAL A 92 4.05 6.96 -2.28
CA VAL A 92 4.06 7.27 -0.86
C VAL A 92 3.58 8.71 -0.68
N LEU A 93 2.41 8.85 -0.06
CA LEU A 93 1.79 10.12 0.28
C LEU A 93 2.30 10.53 1.65
N LEU A 94 3.14 11.56 1.72
CA LEU A 94 3.81 11.95 2.96
C LEU A 94 3.46 13.40 3.34
N ASN A 95 2.95 13.54 4.55
CA ASN A 95 2.96 14.78 5.31
C ASN A 95 4.14 14.66 6.28
N GLU A 96 5.15 15.51 6.13
CA GLU A 96 6.44 15.38 6.82
C GLU A 96 6.29 15.57 8.34
N VAL A 97 5.19 16.16 8.80
CA VAL A 97 4.93 16.42 10.23
C VAL A 97 4.03 15.36 10.87
N HIS A 98 3.03 14.84 10.14
CA HIS A 98 1.89 14.19 10.78
C HIS A 98 1.59 12.78 10.32
N HIS A 99 1.77 12.45 9.04
CA HIS A 99 1.20 11.21 8.53
C HIS A 99 1.83 10.72 7.23
N VAL A 100 1.77 9.41 7.02
CA VAL A 100 2.11 8.78 5.74
C VAL A 100 1.10 7.71 5.39
N ALA A 101 0.81 7.61 4.10
CA ALA A 101 -0.02 6.55 3.52
C ALA A 101 0.58 6.11 2.18
N VAL A 102 0.18 4.94 1.69
CA VAL A 102 0.62 4.45 0.37
C VAL A 102 -0.60 4.26 -0.52
N TYR A 103 -0.56 4.84 -1.72
CA TYR A 103 -1.62 4.68 -2.70
C TYR A 103 -1.57 3.28 -3.31
N ILE A 104 -2.69 2.57 -3.30
CA ILE A 104 -2.78 1.17 -3.74
C ILE A 104 -3.53 1.02 -5.08
N GLY A 105 -3.91 2.12 -5.73
CA GLY A 105 -4.66 2.12 -6.99
C GLY A 105 -6.17 2.23 -6.76
N ASN A 106 -6.91 2.50 -7.84
CA ASN A 106 -8.38 2.63 -7.85
C ASN A 106 -8.94 3.59 -6.79
N GLY A 107 -8.23 4.70 -6.53
CA GLY A 107 -8.66 5.67 -5.53
C GLY A 107 -8.49 5.19 -4.08
N LEU A 108 -7.73 4.13 -3.82
CA LEU A 108 -7.53 3.57 -2.48
C LEU A 108 -6.13 3.85 -1.93
N ILE A 109 -6.04 3.97 -0.61
CA ILE A 109 -4.78 4.05 0.15
C ILE A 109 -4.75 2.99 1.25
N VAL A 110 -3.55 2.59 1.66
CA VAL A 110 -3.29 1.80 2.87
C VAL A 110 -2.49 2.63 3.87
N GLN A 111 -2.86 2.57 5.15
CA GLN A 111 -2.26 3.38 6.21
C GLN A 111 -2.44 2.74 7.60
N ALA A 112 -1.55 3.07 8.53
CA ALA A 112 -1.77 2.89 9.97
C ALA A 112 -2.18 4.24 10.55
N SER A 113 -3.35 4.32 11.18
CA SER A 113 -4.04 5.61 11.41
C SER A 113 -4.16 6.04 12.87
N ILE A 114 -4.68 5.20 13.75
CA ILE A 114 -4.90 5.53 15.16
C ILE A 114 -5.18 4.24 15.95
N ASN A 115 -4.87 4.20 17.25
CA ASN A 115 -5.17 3.04 18.09
C ASN A 115 -6.64 3.01 18.54
N GLU A 116 -7.02 1.93 19.23
CA GLU A 116 -8.37 1.66 19.72
C GLU A 116 -8.91 2.71 20.71
N LEU A 117 -8.01 3.45 21.36
CA LEU A 117 -8.36 4.53 22.29
C LEU A 117 -8.53 5.89 21.60
N GLY A 118 -8.36 5.95 20.28
CA GLY A 118 -8.32 7.22 19.53
C GLY A 118 -7.05 8.02 19.85
N ARG A 119 -5.95 7.34 20.18
CA ARG A 119 -4.66 7.92 20.58
C ARG A 119 -3.52 7.37 19.73
N ALA A 120 -2.34 7.96 19.92
CA ALA A 120 -1.11 7.55 19.26
C ALA A 120 -0.28 6.53 20.07
N THR A 121 -0.53 6.43 21.38
CA THR A 121 0.20 5.56 22.32
C THR A 121 -0.73 4.98 23.38
N GLY A 122 -0.28 3.92 24.04
CA GLY A 122 -0.95 3.29 25.17
C GLY A 122 -2.07 2.34 24.77
N GLY A 123 -2.09 1.94 23.50
CA GLY A 123 -3.00 0.92 22.98
C GLY A 123 -2.53 -0.48 23.34
N ARG A 124 -3.41 -1.46 23.19
CA ARG A 124 -3.05 -2.87 23.33
C ARG A 124 -2.38 -3.37 22.04
N PRO A 125 -1.42 -4.30 22.12
CA PRO A 125 -0.86 -4.89 20.91
C PRO A 125 -1.85 -5.71 20.08
N GLY A 126 -1.78 -5.56 18.76
CA GLY A 126 -2.70 -6.14 17.77
C GLY A 126 -3.80 -5.16 17.35
N ASP A 127 -4.60 -5.49 16.33
CA ASP A 127 -5.70 -4.60 15.90
C ASP A 127 -6.96 -4.92 16.71
N GLN A 128 -7.35 -4.03 17.63
CA GLN A 128 -8.57 -4.23 18.42
C GLN A 128 -9.82 -3.68 17.74
N THR A 129 -9.68 -2.81 16.74
CA THR A 129 -10.83 -2.17 16.08
C THR A 129 -11.15 -2.75 14.71
N GLY A 130 -10.20 -3.44 14.07
CA GLY A 130 -10.28 -3.80 12.65
C GLY A 130 -9.96 -2.63 11.71
N TYR A 131 -9.51 -1.48 12.26
CA TYR A 131 -9.31 -0.23 11.52
C TYR A 131 -8.02 0.51 11.87
N GLU A 132 -7.21 -0.02 12.80
CA GLU A 132 -5.98 0.65 13.23
C GLU A 132 -4.97 0.74 12.08
N ILE A 133 -4.83 -0.36 11.33
CA ILE A 133 -4.23 -0.42 10.01
C ILE A 133 -5.33 -0.75 9.00
N ASN A 134 -5.59 0.16 8.05
CA ASN A 134 -6.75 0.04 7.18
C ASN A 134 -6.44 0.37 5.71
N ILE A 135 -7.36 -0.09 4.87
CA ILE A 135 -7.51 0.36 3.49
C ILE A 135 -8.72 1.30 3.44
N SER A 136 -8.54 2.49 2.88
CA SER A 136 -9.62 3.47 2.75
C SER A 136 -9.54 4.22 1.43
N GLN A 137 -10.60 4.96 1.11
CA GLN A 137 -10.62 5.86 -0.04
C GLN A 137 -9.56 6.97 0.15
N TYR A 138 -8.90 7.31 -0.95
CA TYR A 138 -8.01 8.44 -1.02
C TYR A 138 -8.76 9.71 -0.63
N LYS A 139 -8.12 10.49 0.22
CA LYS A 139 -8.52 11.85 0.55
C LYS A 139 -7.28 12.70 0.72
N ASN A 140 -7.38 13.98 0.41
CA ASN A 140 -6.33 14.91 0.80
C ASN A 140 -6.22 14.90 2.33
N TYR A 141 -5.00 14.90 2.86
CA TYR A 141 -4.81 14.83 4.30
C TYR A 141 -5.36 16.08 4.98
N HIS A 142 -6.21 15.91 5.99
CA HIS A 142 -6.99 17.01 6.58
C HIS A 142 -6.14 18.05 7.32
N ARG A 143 -4.93 17.70 7.79
CA ARG A 143 -4.02 18.64 8.47
C ARG A 143 -2.98 19.19 7.50
N GLY A 144 -3.43 20.07 6.60
CA GLY A 144 -2.54 20.79 5.67
C GLY A 144 -2.18 20.04 4.38
N GLY A 145 -2.78 18.87 4.14
CA GLY A 145 -2.57 18.09 2.93
C GLY A 145 -1.28 17.26 2.93
N TRP A 146 -0.91 16.77 1.75
CA TRP A 146 0.32 16.03 1.53
C TRP A 146 1.45 16.99 1.09
N ASP A 147 2.58 16.94 1.80
CA ASP A 147 3.75 17.79 1.52
C ASP A 147 4.55 17.27 0.32
N CYS A 148 4.57 15.95 0.13
CA CYS A 148 5.17 15.32 -1.04
C CYS A 148 4.44 14.04 -1.45
N VAL A 149 4.66 13.65 -2.71
CA VAL A 149 4.22 12.36 -3.27
C VAL A 149 5.47 11.69 -3.81
N LEU A 150 5.97 10.67 -3.12
CA LEU A 150 7.22 10.02 -3.48
C LEU A 150 6.91 8.82 -4.38
N ARG A 151 7.38 8.89 -5.62
CA ARG A 151 7.21 7.85 -6.62
C ARG A 151 8.55 7.23 -6.99
N TYR A 152 8.66 5.92 -6.87
CA TYR A 152 9.77 5.18 -7.45
C TYR A 152 9.42 4.74 -8.86
N LYS A 153 10.26 5.15 -9.83
CA LYS A 153 10.19 4.57 -11.17
C LYS A 153 10.97 3.26 -11.15
N GLU A 154 10.25 2.15 -11.07
CA GLU A 154 10.85 0.84 -11.27
C GLU A 154 11.58 0.85 -12.63
N LYS A 155 12.89 0.58 -12.60
CA LYS A 155 13.55 0.12 -13.82
C LYS A 155 12.92 -1.24 -14.12
N ILE A 156 12.48 -1.45 -15.36
CA ILE A 156 11.94 -2.75 -15.77
C ILE A 156 12.98 -3.80 -15.41
N ASP A 157 12.66 -4.64 -14.43
CA ASP A 157 13.50 -5.76 -14.06
C ASP A 157 13.55 -6.68 -15.29
N THR A 158 14.73 -6.97 -15.83
CA THR A 158 14.82 -7.85 -17.01
C THR A 158 14.33 -9.26 -16.71
N ASP A 159 14.14 -9.59 -15.44
CA ASP A 159 13.51 -10.83 -14.96
C ASP A 159 11.98 -10.87 -15.12
N VAL A 160 11.34 -9.70 -15.29
CA VAL A 160 9.93 -9.64 -15.74
C VAL A 160 9.83 -9.79 -17.25
N LEU A 161 10.95 -9.89 -17.96
CA LEU A 161 10.93 -10.25 -19.37
C LEU A 161 11.02 -11.77 -19.50
N ASP A 162 10.31 -12.33 -20.46
CA ASP A 162 10.53 -13.70 -20.88
C ASP A 162 11.88 -13.82 -21.62
N LYS A 163 12.24 -15.02 -22.06
CA LYS A 163 13.52 -15.24 -22.78
C LYS A 163 13.61 -14.45 -24.10
N LYS A 164 12.53 -13.83 -24.58
CA LYS A 164 12.45 -13.01 -25.79
C LYS A 164 12.43 -11.51 -25.52
N GLY A 165 12.50 -11.08 -24.25
CA GLY A 165 12.46 -9.65 -23.91
C GLY A 165 11.04 -9.07 -23.82
N GLU A 166 10.00 -9.91 -23.77
CA GLU A 166 8.60 -9.48 -23.62
C GLU A 166 8.16 -9.52 -22.16
N VAL A 167 7.32 -8.59 -21.72
CA VAL A 167 6.80 -8.58 -20.34
C VAL A 167 6.06 -9.90 -20.06
N LYS A 168 6.53 -10.66 -19.07
CA LYS A 168 5.90 -11.86 -18.52
C LYS A 168 4.45 -11.54 -18.17
N THR A 169 3.56 -12.01 -19.02
CA THR A 169 2.12 -12.00 -18.80
C THR A 169 1.78 -12.89 -17.62
N MET A 170 0.68 -12.57 -16.92
CA MET A 170 0.12 -13.42 -15.87
C MET A 170 -0.01 -14.87 -16.36
N SER A 171 0.35 -15.83 -15.52
CA SER A 171 0.10 -17.24 -15.82
C SER A 171 -1.40 -17.52 -15.84
N GLU A 172 -1.83 -18.55 -16.58
CA GLU A 172 -3.25 -18.92 -16.65
C GLU A 172 -3.85 -19.20 -15.27
N LYS A 173 -3.07 -19.80 -14.35
CA LYS A 173 -3.49 -20.04 -12.97
C LYS A 173 -3.74 -18.73 -12.20
N GLU A 174 -2.92 -17.71 -12.41
CA GLU A 174 -3.09 -16.39 -11.78
C GLU A 174 -4.28 -15.64 -12.37
N LYS A 175 -4.53 -15.75 -13.68
CA LYS A 175 -5.74 -15.22 -14.32
C LYS A 175 -6.98 -15.86 -13.73
N GLU A 176 -6.98 -17.18 -13.58
CA GLU A 176 -8.09 -17.93 -13.04
C GLU A 176 -8.44 -17.46 -11.61
N TYR A 177 -7.44 -17.31 -10.74
CA TYR A 177 -7.65 -16.76 -9.40
C TYR A 177 -8.21 -15.33 -9.42
N ALA A 178 -7.72 -14.49 -10.33
CA ALA A 178 -8.21 -13.12 -10.48
C ALA A 178 -9.69 -13.09 -10.90
N VAL A 179 -10.05 -13.91 -11.89
CA VAL A 179 -11.41 -14.00 -12.44
C VAL A 179 -12.36 -14.53 -11.37
N GLN A 180 -12.00 -15.58 -10.64
CA GLN A 180 -12.80 -16.11 -9.53
C GLN A 180 -13.08 -15.02 -8.49
N ALA A 181 -12.06 -14.23 -8.15
CA ALA A 181 -12.19 -13.16 -7.17
C ALA A 181 -13.03 -11.98 -7.67
N ILE A 182 -12.90 -11.59 -8.94
CA ILE A 182 -13.75 -10.57 -9.58
C ILE A 182 -15.21 -11.02 -9.54
N ASN A 183 -15.49 -12.27 -9.90
CA ASN A 183 -16.83 -12.83 -9.87
C ASN A 183 -17.39 -12.84 -8.44
N LYS A 184 -16.57 -13.23 -7.45
CA LYS A 184 -16.96 -13.20 -6.04
C LYS A 184 -17.35 -11.81 -5.55
N LEU A 185 -16.58 -10.79 -5.93
CA LEU A 185 -16.89 -9.40 -5.60
C LEU A 185 -18.18 -8.91 -6.26
N ALA A 186 -18.46 -9.35 -7.49
CA ALA A 186 -19.71 -9.06 -8.16
C ALA A 186 -20.91 -9.76 -7.50
N GLU A 187 -20.77 -11.03 -7.08
CA GLU A 187 -21.78 -11.75 -6.30
C GLU A 187 -22.14 -11.01 -5.00
N LEU A 188 -21.13 -10.49 -4.30
CA LEU A 188 -21.30 -9.71 -3.09
C LEU A 188 -21.83 -8.28 -3.35
N LYS A 189 -22.12 -7.93 -4.61
CA LYS A 189 -22.56 -6.59 -5.06
C LYS A 189 -21.58 -5.48 -4.70
N LEU A 190 -20.30 -5.81 -4.56
CA LEU A 190 -19.21 -4.88 -4.25
C LEU A 190 -18.43 -4.43 -5.48
N LEU A 191 -18.64 -5.11 -6.60
CA LEU A 191 -18.03 -4.78 -7.89
C LEU A 191 -19.07 -4.79 -8.99
N ASN A 192 -19.20 -3.66 -9.68
CA ASN A 192 -20.05 -3.54 -10.85
C ASN A 192 -19.26 -3.92 -12.11
N SER A 193 -19.95 -4.44 -13.12
CA SER A 193 -19.38 -4.73 -14.45
C SER A 193 -18.14 -5.64 -14.42
N PRO A 194 -18.22 -6.84 -13.81
CA PRO A 194 -17.09 -7.78 -13.72
C PRO A 194 -16.46 -8.11 -15.09
N ASP A 195 -17.26 -8.17 -16.15
CA ASP A 195 -16.81 -8.47 -17.51
C ASP A 195 -15.75 -7.50 -18.03
N VAL A 196 -15.83 -6.21 -17.66
CA VAL A 196 -14.87 -5.18 -18.07
C VAL A 196 -13.52 -5.42 -17.40
N HIS A 197 -13.53 -5.88 -16.15
CA HIS A 197 -12.32 -6.20 -15.39
C HIS A 197 -11.69 -7.52 -15.89
N ILE A 198 -12.51 -8.53 -16.19
CA ILE A 198 -12.06 -9.81 -16.77
C ILE A 198 -11.42 -9.59 -18.15
N LYS A 199 -12.04 -8.75 -19.00
CA LYS A 199 -11.50 -8.42 -20.33
C LYS A 199 -10.11 -7.76 -20.26
N ASN A 200 -9.80 -7.05 -19.17
CA ASN A 200 -8.53 -6.36 -18.96
C ASN A 200 -7.62 -7.08 -17.96
N ILE A 201 -7.87 -8.36 -17.66
CA ILE A 201 -7.24 -9.07 -16.55
C ILE A 201 -5.71 -9.13 -16.68
N ASP A 202 -5.19 -9.27 -17.89
CA ASP A 202 -3.74 -9.31 -18.19
C ASP A 202 -2.99 -8.03 -17.86
N LYS A 203 -3.72 -6.90 -17.73
CA LYS A 203 -3.17 -5.60 -17.34
C LYS A 203 -3.46 -5.28 -15.86
N SER A 204 -4.08 -6.21 -15.15
CA SER A 204 -4.51 -6.04 -13.77
C SER A 204 -3.62 -6.83 -12.79
N ASN A 205 -3.79 -6.58 -11.51
CA ASN A 205 -3.07 -7.30 -10.46
C ASN A 205 -3.96 -8.40 -9.88
N TRP A 206 -3.76 -9.64 -10.32
CA TRP A 206 -4.57 -10.78 -9.87
C TRP A 206 -4.62 -10.93 -8.34
N ALA A 207 -3.51 -10.68 -7.65
CA ALA A 207 -3.43 -10.86 -6.20
C ALA A 207 -4.30 -9.83 -5.46
N LEU A 208 -4.47 -8.64 -6.02
CA LEU A 208 -5.35 -7.61 -5.46
C LEU A 208 -6.82 -8.02 -5.54
N TRP A 209 -7.24 -8.59 -6.68
CA TRP A 209 -8.60 -9.11 -6.84
C TRP A 209 -8.90 -10.21 -5.82
N VAL A 210 -8.03 -11.21 -5.72
CA VAL A 210 -8.13 -12.32 -4.76
C VAL A 210 -8.25 -11.82 -3.33
N MET A 211 -7.48 -10.81 -2.98
CA MET A 211 -7.53 -10.25 -1.64
C MET A 211 -8.83 -9.47 -1.39
N MET A 212 -9.26 -8.62 -2.33
CA MET A 212 -10.50 -7.87 -2.19
C MET A 212 -11.69 -8.82 -2.00
N ALA A 213 -11.74 -9.93 -2.74
CA ALA A 213 -12.76 -10.95 -2.58
C ALA A 213 -12.73 -11.57 -1.16
N LYS A 214 -11.54 -11.96 -0.67
CA LYS A 214 -11.38 -12.51 0.68
C LYS A 214 -11.77 -11.53 1.79
N LEU A 215 -11.53 -10.24 1.58
CA LEU A 215 -11.95 -9.18 2.51
C LEU A 215 -13.46 -9.05 2.57
N ALA A 216 -14.11 -9.13 1.41
CA ALA A 216 -15.55 -9.03 1.29
C ALA A 216 -16.27 -10.22 1.93
N GLU A 217 -15.68 -11.41 1.90
CA GLU A 217 -16.23 -12.62 2.52
C GLU A 217 -16.11 -12.67 4.04
N ARG A 218 -15.25 -11.83 4.64
CA ARG A 218 -15.04 -11.76 6.09
C ARG A 218 -15.97 -10.76 6.80
N ARG A 219 -16.85 -10.09 6.06
CA ARG A 219 -17.89 -9.19 6.58
C ARG A 219 -19.22 -9.91 6.67
#